data_AF-A0A1I6C3J6-F1
#
_entry.id   AF-A0A1I6C3J6-F1
#
_cell.length_a   1.000
_cell.length_b   1.000
_cell.length_c   1.000
_cell.angle_alpha   90.00
_cell.angle_beta   90.00
_cell.angle_gamma   90.00
#
_symmetry.space_group_name_H-M   'P 1'
#
loop_
_entity.id
_entity.type
_entity.pdbx_description
1 polymer ?
#
loop_
_entity_poly.entity_id
_entity_poly.type
_entity_poly.pdbx_seq_one_letter_code
_entity_poly.pdbx_strand_id
1 'polypeptide(L)'
;MKAQMQKGFTLIELMIVVAIIGILAAIALPAYQDYTGRAQASEALTLTAGVRADIAVQAAEQGGLSSVTVAGISSLKGKYVSKVETAGAGVITATFTGGVLDGETMTITPTLSTTGQIEKWVCSGSLEEKFIPSGCKN
;
A
#
# COMPACT_ATOMS: atom_id res chain seq x y z
N MET A 1 -14.59 -59.53 22.90
CA MET A 1 -14.10 -58.29 22.25
C MET A 1 -13.66 -57.34 23.35
N LYS A 2 -12.37 -57.00 23.46
CA LYS A 2 -11.92 -56.00 24.45
C LYS A 2 -12.31 -54.62 23.93
N ALA A 3 -13.22 -53.93 24.62
CA ALA A 3 -13.52 -52.54 24.31
C ALA A 3 -12.28 -51.70 24.63
N GLN A 4 -11.65 -51.14 23.59
CA GLN A 4 -10.55 -50.21 23.78
C GLN A 4 -11.14 -48.92 24.37
N MET A 5 -10.76 -48.59 25.61
CA MET A 5 -11.20 -47.37 26.27
C MET A 5 -10.59 -46.18 25.52
N GLN A 6 -11.43 -45.41 24.81
CA GLN A 6 -11.04 -44.18 24.14
C GLN A 6 -10.55 -43.19 25.20
N LYS A 7 -9.24 -42.90 25.20
CA LYS A 7 -8.69 -41.83 26.03
C LYS A 7 -9.10 -40.51 25.39
N GLY A 8 -10.08 -39.84 25.99
CA GLY A 8 -10.49 -38.49 25.58
C GLY A 8 -9.39 -37.46 25.86
N PHE A 9 -9.43 -36.35 25.11
CA PHE A 9 -8.56 -35.19 25.29
C PHE A 9 -8.86 -34.53 26.65
N THR A 10 -7.83 -34.12 27.39
CA THR A 10 -8.01 -33.43 28.67
C THR A 10 -8.30 -31.95 28.48
N LEU A 11 -9.06 -31.36 29.41
CA LEU A 11 -9.29 -29.91 29.43
C LEU A 11 -7.97 -29.13 29.56
N ILE A 12 -6.99 -29.71 30.26
CA ILE A 12 -5.66 -29.10 30.44
C ILE A 12 -4.92 -29.05 29.10
N GLU A 13 -4.93 -30.13 28.32
CA GLU A 13 -4.31 -30.14 26.98
C GLU A 13 -4.96 -29.09 26.07
N LEU A 14 -6.29 -28.98 26.11
CA LEU A 14 -6.99 -27.98 25.31
C LEU A 14 -6.65 -26.54 25.75
N MET A 15 -6.53 -26.28 27.06
CA MET A 15 -6.14 -24.97 27.58
C MET A 15 -4.71 -24.58 27.19
N ILE A 16 -3.76 -25.53 27.21
CA ILE A 16 -2.38 -25.28 26.77
C ILE A 16 -2.34 -24.95 25.27
N VAL A 17 -3.11 -25.67 24.45
CA VAL A 17 -3.18 -25.39 23.00
C VAL A 17 -3.72 -23.99 22.74
N VAL A 18 -4.78 -23.58 23.44
CA VAL A 18 -5.34 -22.22 23.31
C VAL A 18 -4.32 -21.15 23.74
N ALA A 19 -3.57 -21.40 24.83
CA ALA A 19 -2.53 -20.48 25.28
C ALA A 19 -1.42 -20.30 24.24
N ILE A 20 -0.95 -21.38 23.62
CA ILE A 20 0.08 -21.33 22.57
C ILE A 20 -0.45 -20.59 21.34
N ILE A 21 -1.68 -20.88 20.89
CA ILE A 21 -2.30 -20.18 19.75
C ILE A 21 -2.44 -18.67 20.05
N GLY A 22 -2.81 -18.31 21.28
CA GLY A 22 -2.91 -16.92 21.72
C GLY A 22 -1.59 -16.16 21.58
N ILE A 23 -0.47 -16.76 22.00
CA ILE A 23 0.87 -16.16 21.88
C ILE A 23 1.26 -16.00 20.40
N LEU A 24 1.06 -17.05 19.59
CA LEU A 24 1.38 -17.01 18.16
C LEU A 24 0.54 -15.95 17.43
N ALA A 25 -0.75 -15.84 17.74
CA ALA A 25 -1.64 -14.85 17.13
C ALA A 25 -1.21 -13.41 17.48
N ALA A 26 -0.79 -13.15 18.72
CA ALA A 26 -0.34 -11.83 19.14
C ALA A 26 0.87 -11.31 18.35
N ILE A 27 1.77 -12.21 17.91
CA ILE A 27 2.94 -11.87 17.09
C ILE A 27 2.60 -11.85 15.60
N ALA A 28 1.78 -12.80 15.14
CA ALA A 28 1.46 -12.96 13.73
C ALA A 28 0.52 -11.88 13.19
N LEU A 29 -0.45 -11.41 14.00
CA LEU A 29 -1.44 -10.44 13.56
C LEU A 29 -0.83 -9.08 13.16
N PRO A 30 0.07 -8.44 13.95
CA PRO A 30 0.72 -7.20 13.55
C PRO A 30 1.54 -7.36 12.26
N ALA A 31 2.30 -8.45 12.14
CA ALA A 31 3.09 -8.72 10.94
C ALA A 31 2.22 -8.93 9.69
N TYR A 32 1.05 -9.56 9.84
CA TYR A 32 0.08 -9.71 8.77
C TYR A 32 -0.58 -8.39 8.38
N GLN A 33 -0.88 -7.51 9.36
CA GLN A 33 -1.35 -6.15 9.12
C GLN A 33 -0.30 -5.33 8.35
N ASP A 34 0.98 -5.44 8.71
CA ASP A 34 2.08 -4.80 7.98
C ASP A 34 2.15 -5.25 6.52
N TYR A 35 2.02 -6.55 6.26
CA TYR A 35 2.00 -7.11 4.91
C TYR A 35 0.79 -6.62 4.10
N THR A 36 -0.41 -6.68 4.69
CA THR A 36 -1.64 -6.25 4.02
C THR A 36 -1.66 -4.75 3.78
N GLY A 37 -1.13 -3.93 4.69
CA GLY A 37 -0.98 -2.49 4.47
C GLY A 37 -0.04 -2.17 3.30
N ARG A 38 1.11 -2.86 3.17
CA ARG A 38 1.99 -2.71 1.99
C ARG A 38 1.32 -3.13 0.69
N ALA A 39 0.52 -4.20 0.73
CA ALA A 39 -0.23 -4.66 -0.44
C ALA A 39 -1.29 -3.62 -0.87
N GLN A 40 -2.00 -3.02 0.11
CA GLN A 40 -2.94 -1.93 -0.12
C GLN A 40 -2.24 -0.70 -0.72
N ALA A 41 -1.10 -0.29 -0.18
CA ALA A 41 -0.31 0.81 -0.75
C ALA A 41 0.18 0.51 -2.18
N SER A 42 0.55 -0.73 -2.46
CA SER A 42 0.97 -1.17 -3.79
C SER A 42 -0.16 -1.09 -4.82
N GLU A 43 -1.42 -1.31 -4.41
CA GLU A 43 -2.58 -1.13 -5.29
C GLU A 43 -2.63 0.30 -5.85
N ALA A 44 -2.39 1.31 -5.01
CA ALA A 44 -2.36 2.70 -5.45
C ALA A 44 -1.27 2.97 -6.51
N LEU A 45 -0.10 2.33 -6.40
CA LEU A 45 0.92 2.41 -7.45
C LEU A 45 0.47 1.79 -8.77
N THR A 46 -0.22 0.65 -8.72
CA THR A 46 -0.75 -0.01 -9.91
C THR A 46 -1.86 0.81 -10.56
N LEU A 47 -2.80 1.33 -9.76
CA LEU A 47 -3.89 2.18 -10.24
C LEU A 47 -3.38 3.47 -10.90
N THR A 48 -2.32 4.07 -10.35
CA THR A 48 -1.74 5.32 -10.86
C THR A 48 -0.72 5.10 -11.98
N ALA A 49 -0.44 3.87 -12.40
CA ALA A 49 0.61 3.58 -13.37
C ALA A 49 0.41 4.27 -14.72
N GLY A 50 -0.84 4.30 -15.22
CA GLY A 50 -1.17 5.01 -16.47
C GLY A 50 -0.94 6.52 -16.35
N VAL A 51 -1.41 7.13 -15.27
CA VAL A 51 -1.22 8.56 -15.00
C VAL A 51 0.25 8.93 -14.88
N ARG A 52 1.06 8.09 -14.22
CA ARG A 52 2.50 8.29 -14.12
C ARG A 52 3.19 8.23 -15.48
N ALA A 53 2.72 7.37 -16.39
CA ALA A 53 3.21 7.32 -17.76
C ALA A 53 2.84 8.60 -18.53
N ASP A 54 1.60 9.08 -18.43
CA ASP A 54 1.16 10.32 -19.08
C ASP A 54 1.95 11.54 -18.57
N ILE A 55 2.20 11.60 -17.26
CA ILE A 55 3.06 12.64 -16.64
C ILE A 55 4.48 12.56 -17.19
N ALA A 56 5.04 11.36 -17.35
CA ALA A 56 6.37 11.19 -17.91
C ALA A 56 6.46 11.67 -19.37
N VAL A 57 5.42 11.42 -20.17
CA VAL A 57 5.34 11.92 -21.55
C VAL A 57 5.27 13.45 -21.56
N GLN A 58 4.36 14.06 -20.80
CA GLN A 58 4.25 15.52 -20.73
C GLN A 58 5.54 16.17 -20.23
N ALA A 59 6.18 15.59 -19.22
CA ALA A 59 7.44 16.10 -18.69
C ALA A 59 8.55 16.07 -19.76
N ALA A 60 8.59 15.01 -20.59
CA ALA A 60 9.55 14.90 -21.68
C ALA A 60 9.28 15.90 -22.81
N GLU A 61 8.02 16.12 -23.18
CA GLU A 61 7.64 17.10 -24.22
C GLU A 61 7.92 18.54 -23.80
N GLN A 62 7.77 18.84 -22.51
CA GLN A 62 7.88 20.19 -21.96
C GLN A 62 9.28 20.48 -21.38
N GLY A 63 10.16 19.47 -21.32
CA GLY A 63 11.50 19.59 -20.73
C GLY A 63 11.49 19.78 -19.21
N GLY A 64 10.43 19.36 -18.52
CA GLY A 64 10.29 19.48 -17.06
C GLY A 64 8.85 19.36 -16.56
N LEU A 65 8.66 19.50 -15.25
CA LEU A 65 7.36 19.27 -14.59
C LEU A 65 6.48 20.52 -14.47
N SER A 66 7.03 21.73 -14.66
CA SER A 66 6.36 22.99 -14.29
C SER A 66 5.00 23.22 -14.97
N SER A 67 4.80 22.66 -16.17
CA SER A 67 3.54 22.79 -16.93
C SER A 67 2.78 21.46 -17.05
N VAL A 68 3.21 20.42 -16.33
CA VAL A 68 2.53 19.13 -16.32
C VAL A 68 1.23 19.26 -15.54
N THR A 69 0.13 18.97 -16.23
CA THR A 69 -1.21 18.93 -15.63
C THR A 69 -1.90 17.64 -16.06
N VAL A 70 -2.57 16.99 -15.12
CA VAL A 70 -3.38 15.81 -15.40
C VAL A 70 -4.80 16.12 -14.98
N ALA A 71 -5.73 15.91 -15.90
CA ALA A 71 -7.17 16.07 -15.67
C ALA A 71 -7.87 14.70 -15.75
N GLY A 72 -9.06 14.60 -15.16
CA GLY A 72 -9.95 13.44 -15.36
C GLY A 72 -9.61 12.17 -14.56
N ILE A 73 -8.67 12.23 -13.62
CA ILE A 73 -8.23 11.07 -12.84
C ILE A 73 -9.03 10.81 -11.55
N SER A 74 -9.99 11.67 -11.21
CA SER A 74 -10.82 11.54 -10.02
C SER A 74 -11.75 10.32 -10.04
N SER A 75 -11.89 9.67 -11.20
CA SER A 75 -12.62 8.41 -11.38
C SER A 75 -11.77 7.18 -11.08
N LEU A 76 -10.45 7.31 -10.94
CA LEU A 76 -9.57 6.21 -10.56
C LEU A 76 -9.84 5.81 -9.11
N LYS A 77 -10.43 4.63 -8.95
CA LYS A 77 -10.76 4.04 -7.66
C LYS A 77 -10.38 2.57 -7.65
N GLY A 78 -9.97 2.11 -6.48
CA GLY A 78 -9.60 0.73 -6.22
C GLY A 78 -10.50 0.10 -5.18
N LYS A 79 -10.12 -1.10 -4.75
CA LYS A 79 -10.69 -1.73 -3.57
C LYS A 79 -10.34 -0.95 -2.30
N TYR A 80 -9.08 -0.51 -2.18
CA TYR A 80 -8.61 0.22 -1.01
C TYR A 80 -8.28 1.70 -1.30
N VAL A 81 -8.54 2.19 -2.51
CA VAL A 81 -8.29 3.59 -2.90
C VAL A 81 -9.62 4.26 -3.25
N SER A 82 -10.03 5.25 -2.48
CA SER A 82 -11.32 5.94 -2.65
C SER A 82 -11.24 7.08 -3.66
N LYS A 83 -10.06 7.70 -3.77
CA LYS A 83 -9.83 8.90 -4.57
C LYS A 83 -8.38 9.00 -5.00
N VAL A 84 -8.16 9.43 -6.23
CA VAL A 84 -6.85 9.85 -6.74
C VAL A 84 -6.97 11.27 -7.26
N GLU A 85 -6.01 12.12 -6.88
CA GLU A 85 -5.92 13.51 -7.28
C GLU A 85 -4.52 13.84 -7.75
N THR A 86 -4.38 14.92 -8.52
CA THR A 86 -3.09 15.46 -8.92
C THR A 86 -2.99 16.91 -8.52
N ALA A 87 -1.83 17.28 -8.02
CA ALA A 87 -1.41 18.66 -7.89
C ALA A 87 -0.49 19.05 -9.05
N GLY A 88 -0.05 20.32 -9.07
CA GLY A 88 0.95 20.78 -10.04
C GLY A 88 2.24 19.95 -10.00
N ALA A 89 3.01 20.02 -11.08
CA ALA A 89 4.26 19.28 -11.24
C ALA A 89 4.12 17.75 -11.23
N GLY A 90 2.95 17.22 -11.60
CA GLY A 90 2.73 15.78 -11.72
C GLY A 90 2.73 15.03 -10.37
N VAL A 91 2.51 15.73 -9.26
CA VAL A 91 2.36 15.10 -7.94
C VAL A 91 0.99 14.43 -7.88
N ILE A 92 0.95 13.15 -7.54
CA ILE A 92 -0.29 12.37 -7.43
C ILE A 92 -0.56 12.07 -5.95
N THR A 93 -1.79 12.23 -5.49
CA THR A 93 -2.21 11.85 -4.14
C THR A 93 -3.32 10.81 -4.22
N ALA A 94 -3.09 9.64 -3.63
CA ALA A 94 -4.08 8.58 -3.44
C ALA A 94 -4.59 8.62 -2.00
N THR A 95 -5.91 8.62 -1.83
CA THR A 95 -6.58 8.49 -0.52
C THR A 95 -7.08 7.07 -0.35
N PHE A 96 -6.71 6.43 0.75
CA PHE A 96 -7.10 5.06 1.03
C PHE A 96 -8.44 4.98 1.74
N THR A 97 -9.12 3.85 1.59
CA THR A 97 -10.35 3.53 2.29
C THR A 97 -10.42 2.05 2.65
N GLY A 98 -10.92 1.76 3.84
CA GLY A 98 -10.99 0.43 4.42
C GLY A 98 -9.61 -0.20 4.66
N GLY A 99 -9.62 -1.39 5.26
CA GLY A 99 -8.40 -2.15 5.51
C GLY A 99 -7.50 -1.52 6.59
N VAL A 100 -6.19 -1.66 6.41
CA VAL A 100 -5.18 -1.23 7.39
C VAL A 100 -4.85 0.25 7.20
N LEU A 101 -4.99 0.77 5.98
CA LEU A 101 -4.64 2.14 5.61
C LEU A 101 -5.86 3.07 5.55
N ASP A 102 -6.99 2.71 6.17
CA ASP A 102 -8.22 3.51 6.05
C ASP A 102 -8.03 4.95 6.51
N GLY A 103 -8.42 5.92 5.66
CA GLY A 103 -8.25 7.34 5.93
C GLY A 103 -6.84 7.90 5.69
N GLU A 104 -5.85 7.04 5.43
CA GLU A 104 -4.49 7.47 5.12
C GLU A 104 -4.35 7.97 3.67
N THR A 105 -3.26 8.68 3.39
CA THR A 105 -2.93 9.22 2.07
C THR A 105 -1.50 8.86 1.68
N MET A 106 -1.32 8.54 0.38
CA MET A 106 -0.01 8.40 -0.24
C MET A 106 0.16 9.43 -1.35
N THR A 107 1.18 10.26 -1.22
CA THR A 107 1.61 11.20 -2.24
C THR A 107 2.77 10.60 -3.00
N ILE A 108 2.65 10.53 -4.33
CA ILE A 108 3.63 10.02 -5.27
C ILE A 108 4.19 11.21 -6.05
N THR A 109 5.46 11.54 -5.81
CA THR A 109 6.13 12.71 -6.35
C THR A 109 7.17 12.28 -7.38
N PRO A 110 7.14 12.81 -8.62
CA PRO A 110 8.21 12.59 -9.59
C PRO A 110 9.45 13.39 -9.19
N THR A 111 10.62 12.80 -9.31
CA THR A 111 11.90 13.51 -9.17
C THR A 111 12.61 13.55 -10.51
N LEU A 112 13.12 14.72 -10.87
CA LEU A 112 13.82 14.92 -12.14
C LEU A 112 15.31 14.60 -12.02
N SER A 113 15.86 14.04 -13.09
CA SER A 113 17.29 13.99 -13.35
C SER A 113 17.82 15.39 -13.69
N THR A 114 19.15 15.50 -13.80
CA THR A 114 19.82 16.70 -14.31
C THR A 114 19.46 17.04 -15.77
N THR A 115 18.88 16.11 -16.51
CA THR A 115 18.40 16.28 -17.89
C THR A 115 16.92 16.65 -17.97
N GLY A 116 16.25 16.87 -16.83
CA GLY A 116 14.83 17.26 -16.78
C GLY A 116 13.84 16.12 -17.02
N GLN A 117 14.31 14.87 -17.02
CA GLN A 117 13.50 13.66 -17.18
C GLN A 117 13.16 13.05 -15.82
N ILE A 118 12.03 12.34 -15.69
CA ILE A 118 11.68 11.66 -14.44
C ILE A 118 12.63 10.49 -14.21
N GLU A 119 13.41 10.55 -13.12
CA GLU A 119 14.39 9.52 -12.75
C GLU A 119 13.80 8.48 -11.78
N LYS A 120 13.03 8.96 -10.80
CA LYS A 120 12.34 8.10 -9.83
C LYS A 120 11.03 8.73 -9.37
N TRP A 121 10.20 7.88 -8.77
CA TRP A 121 8.98 8.29 -8.08
C TRP A 121 9.17 8.06 -6.59
N VAL A 122 8.97 9.09 -5.78
CA VAL A 122 9.10 9.02 -4.33
C VAL A 122 7.71 9.07 -3.72
N CYS A 123 7.42 8.09 -2.88
CA CYS A 123 6.19 8.05 -2.09
C CYS A 123 6.41 8.64 -0.70
N SER A 124 5.45 9.45 -0.27
CA SER A 124 5.33 9.97 1.08
C SER A 124 3.83 10.09 1.43
N GLY A 125 3.47 10.80 2.49
CA GLY A 125 2.09 11.05 2.87
C GLY A 125 1.89 10.87 4.37
N SER A 126 0.67 10.49 4.76
CA SER A 126 0.34 10.19 6.15
C SER A 126 0.63 8.74 6.55
N LEU A 127 0.86 7.86 5.55
CA LEU A 127 1.29 6.47 5.76
C LEU A 127 2.59 6.36 6.56
N GLU A 128 2.64 5.41 7.50
CA GLU A 128 3.91 5.01 8.11
C GLU A 128 4.89 4.44 7.06
N GLU A 129 6.19 4.70 7.23
CA GLU A 129 7.24 4.30 6.29
C GLU A 129 7.29 2.78 6.02
N LYS A 130 6.86 1.96 6.98
CA LYS A 130 6.78 0.50 6.86
C LYS A 130 5.77 0.04 5.80
N PHE A 131 4.78 0.88 5.46
CA PHE A 131 3.75 0.60 4.46
C PHE A 131 4.12 1.09 3.07
N ILE A 132 5.12 1.98 2.95
CA ILE A 132 5.56 2.49 1.65
C ILE A 132 6.16 1.34 0.81
N PRO A 133 5.69 1.11 -0.43
CA PRO A 133 6.23 0.08 -1.30
C PRO A 133 7.68 0.36 -1.68
N SER A 134 8.49 -0.68 -1.82
CA SER A 134 9.93 -0.56 -2.16
C SER A 134 10.19 0.20 -3.47
N GLY A 135 9.28 0.11 -4.45
CA GLY A 135 9.41 0.78 -5.74
C GLY A 135 9.30 2.30 -5.71
N CYS A 136 8.98 2.90 -4.57
CA CYS A 136 8.94 4.35 -4.42
C CYS A 136 9.46 4.82 -3.04
N LYS A 137 10.31 4.03 -2.39
CA LYS A 137 11.06 4.53 -1.23
C LYS A 137 12.13 5.53 -1.67
N ASN A 138 12.52 6.42 -0.75
CA ASN A 138 13.55 7.45 -0.97
C ASN A 138 14.88 6.87 -1.44
#